data_AF-A0A9E1BJ08-F1
#
_entry.id   AF-A0A9E1BJ08-F1
#
_cell.length_a   1.000
_cell.length_b   1.000
_cell.length_c   1.000
_cell.angle_alpha   90.00
_cell.angle_beta   90.00
_cell.angle_gamma   90.00
#
_symmetry.space_group_name_H-M   'P 1'
#
loop_
_entity.id
_entity.type
_entity.pdbx_description
1 polymer ?
#
loop_
_entity_poly.entity_id
_entity_poly.type
_entity_poly.pdbx_seq_one_letter_code
_entity_poly.pdbx_strand_id
1 'polypeptide(L)'
;MDAYEWKEKQSQKPAPQYTHFDRRVSLEKCFGYITSPDKVSHHGFYPFIHYTIKSRKVKNGKKSEPKKRQIYYAAHIDGWIYRYYAHLINEVYNRRVKEDGIDSVAVAYRTDLKKSNIDFAKDAFQHIREARSCYVMIGDFTDFFDNLDHVYLKKQLCDLLAVDSLSDDVYAVYKNVTRFSYVELQDLLALNGFEDTPKGRKEFNDRSRKRALSSNQFRQNKNLIHAAPHSGYGVPQGSPISAVLANVYMLSADKKLQEYVSSFCGIYMRYSDDFIVIIPQGVVDFSTHYKAVKAILDSIPNLELKDSKTKVFHFENLSVENCTSSFINDGGNGKNVIEFLGFSFDGENIRIRDKTISKYYNRLYRKLRTIVKDQGYTPNNRRISGKNLYKRYSYKGSLGYLKKKVKKTGKPLDKNQAHGNFLDYVARSQKEFVGEPIDVATKRHMQKIRKKLKGIPK
;
A
#
# COMPACT_ATOMS: atom_id res chain seq x y z
N MET A 1 -14.98 6.46 -16.51
CA MET A 1 -14.77 5.09 -17.02
C MET A 1 -16.05 4.32 -16.81
N ASP A 2 -16.69 3.90 -17.90
CA ASP A 2 -17.91 3.09 -17.81
C ASP A 2 -17.63 1.66 -17.33
N ALA A 3 -18.70 0.89 -17.10
CA ALA A 3 -18.60 -0.47 -16.56
C ALA A 3 -17.88 -1.45 -17.51
N TYR A 4 -17.95 -1.24 -18.84
CA TYR A 4 -17.32 -2.10 -19.83
C TYR A 4 -15.82 -1.81 -19.95
N GLU A 5 -15.41 -0.54 -19.98
CA GLU A 5 -14.01 -0.15 -19.94
C GLU A 5 -13.34 -0.65 -18.65
N TRP A 6 -14.06 -0.61 -17.53
CA TRP A 6 -13.60 -1.21 -16.28
C TRP A 6 -13.43 -2.74 -16.40
N LYS A 7 -14.40 -3.43 -17.00
CA LYS A 7 -14.38 -4.89 -17.20
C LYS A 7 -13.15 -5.31 -18.00
N GLU A 8 -12.83 -4.61 -19.09
CA GLU A 8 -11.65 -4.90 -19.92
C GLU A 8 -10.35 -4.75 -19.12
N LYS A 9 -10.18 -3.63 -18.41
CA LYS A 9 -8.98 -3.40 -17.58
C LYS A 9 -8.80 -4.43 -16.49
N GLN A 10 -9.89 -4.87 -15.84
CA GLN A 10 -9.81 -5.89 -14.80
C GLN A 10 -9.55 -7.29 -15.38
N SER A 11 -10.05 -7.59 -16.59
CA SER A 11 -9.84 -8.88 -17.26
C SER A 11 -8.37 -9.15 -17.61
N GLN A 12 -7.55 -8.11 -17.73
CA GLN A 12 -6.11 -8.23 -17.94
C GLN A 12 -5.34 -8.60 -16.66
N LYS A 13 -5.95 -8.47 -15.48
CA LYS A 13 -5.30 -8.77 -14.20
C LYS A 13 -5.45 -10.25 -13.87
N PRO A 14 -4.41 -10.89 -13.30
CA PRO A 14 -4.51 -12.28 -12.87
C PRO A 14 -5.56 -12.39 -11.75
N ALA A 15 -6.48 -13.35 -11.89
CA ALA A 15 -7.44 -13.65 -10.84
C ALA A 15 -6.71 -14.09 -9.55
N PRO A 16 -7.21 -13.71 -8.36
CA PRO A 16 -6.57 -14.09 -7.11
C PRO A 16 -6.39 -15.60 -6.97
N GLN A 17 -5.18 -16.00 -6.58
CA GLN A 17 -4.79 -17.41 -6.54
C GLN A 17 -4.89 -18.05 -5.15
N TYR A 18 -5.99 -17.84 -4.42
CA TYR A 18 -6.27 -18.51 -3.14
C TYR A 18 -7.51 -19.42 -3.19
N THR A 19 -7.68 -20.27 -2.16
CA THR A 19 -8.86 -21.10 -1.88
C THR A 19 -9.77 -20.38 -0.88
N HIS A 20 -11.10 -20.48 -1.05
CA HIS A 20 -12.11 -19.86 -0.18
C HIS A 20 -13.39 -20.73 -0.11
N PHE A 21 -14.46 -20.26 0.54
CA PHE A 21 -15.73 -20.97 0.72
C PHE A 21 -16.57 -21.07 -0.57
N ASP A 22 -16.30 -20.22 -1.55
CA ASP A 22 -16.88 -20.30 -2.89
C ASP A 22 -15.88 -20.87 -3.91
N ARG A 23 -16.39 -21.17 -5.11
CA ARG A 23 -15.53 -21.57 -6.24
C ARG A 23 -15.07 -20.31 -6.94
N ARG A 24 -13.83 -20.34 -7.45
CA ARG A 24 -13.35 -19.30 -8.35
C ARG A 24 -14.32 -19.03 -9.49
N VAL A 25 -14.61 -17.75 -9.68
CA VAL A 25 -15.42 -17.25 -10.78
C VAL A 25 -14.62 -16.20 -11.55
N SER A 26 -14.66 -16.27 -12.87
CA SER A 26 -14.06 -15.26 -13.74
C SER A 26 -14.96 -14.03 -13.78
N LEU A 27 -14.36 -12.85 -13.99
CA LEU A 27 -15.11 -11.61 -14.16
C LEU A 27 -16.17 -11.75 -15.26
N GLU A 28 -15.80 -12.37 -16.40
CA GLU A 28 -16.73 -12.62 -17.50
C GLU A 28 -18.03 -13.31 -17.06
N LYS A 29 -17.91 -14.33 -16.20
CA LYS A 29 -19.06 -15.13 -15.74
C LYS A 29 -19.91 -14.42 -14.70
N CYS A 30 -19.30 -13.61 -13.83
CA CYS A 30 -20.03 -12.94 -12.76
C CYS A 30 -20.42 -11.49 -13.09
N PHE A 31 -20.00 -10.92 -14.23
CA PHE A 31 -20.18 -9.50 -14.53
C PHE A 31 -21.66 -9.07 -14.45
N GLY A 32 -22.57 -9.78 -15.11
CA GLY A 32 -24.01 -9.47 -15.05
C GLY A 32 -24.66 -9.71 -13.68
N TYR A 33 -23.98 -10.40 -12.77
CA TYR A 33 -24.43 -10.56 -11.38
C TYR A 33 -23.97 -9.36 -10.53
N ILE A 34 -22.67 -9.06 -10.56
CA ILE A 34 -22.08 -8.03 -9.68
C ILE A 34 -22.49 -6.59 -10.07
N THR A 35 -22.98 -6.40 -11.30
CA THR A 35 -23.43 -5.10 -11.82
C THR A 35 -24.94 -4.87 -11.65
N SER A 36 -25.67 -5.83 -11.08
CA SER A 36 -27.11 -5.73 -10.84
C SER A 36 -27.37 -5.29 -9.41
N PRO A 37 -27.91 -4.07 -9.18
CA PRO A 37 -28.21 -3.57 -7.83
C PRO A 37 -29.12 -4.52 -7.05
N ASP A 38 -30.20 -5.00 -7.68
CA ASP A 38 -31.16 -5.95 -7.09
C ASP A 38 -30.48 -7.26 -6.63
N LYS A 39 -29.58 -7.83 -7.42
CA LYS A 39 -28.86 -9.05 -7.00
C LYS A 39 -27.91 -8.80 -5.85
N VAL A 40 -27.29 -7.63 -5.80
CA VAL A 40 -26.31 -7.26 -4.78
C VAL A 40 -26.99 -6.89 -3.46
N SER A 41 -28.15 -6.23 -3.47
CA SER A 41 -28.92 -5.93 -2.26
C SER A 41 -29.33 -7.19 -1.51
N HIS A 42 -29.61 -8.27 -2.23
CA HIS A 42 -29.96 -9.59 -1.67
C HIS A 42 -28.76 -10.55 -1.52
N HIS A 43 -27.54 -10.11 -1.81
CA HIS A 43 -26.36 -10.98 -1.79
C HIS A 43 -25.93 -11.35 -0.37
N GLY A 44 -25.81 -12.65 -0.09
CA GLY A 44 -25.21 -13.16 1.15
C GLY A 44 -23.69 -13.27 1.03
N PHE A 45 -22.96 -12.44 1.76
CA PHE A 45 -21.50 -12.43 1.77
C PHE A 45 -20.94 -13.53 2.68
N TYR A 46 -19.84 -14.14 2.26
CA TYR A 46 -19.10 -15.11 3.08
C TYR A 46 -18.20 -14.39 4.11
N PRO A 47 -17.88 -15.05 5.23
CA PRO A 47 -16.84 -14.55 6.12
C PRO A 47 -15.50 -14.44 5.37
N PHE A 48 -14.74 -13.39 5.68
CA PHE A 48 -13.37 -13.27 5.19
C PHE A 48 -12.51 -14.42 5.73
N ILE A 49 -11.39 -14.71 5.06
CA ILE A 49 -10.34 -15.53 5.67
C ILE A 49 -9.26 -14.60 6.22
N HIS A 50 -8.95 -14.78 7.50
CA HIS A 50 -7.99 -13.96 8.22
C HIS A 50 -6.61 -14.65 8.30
N TYR A 51 -5.55 -13.86 8.18
CA TYR A 51 -4.22 -14.26 8.61
C TYR A 51 -3.35 -13.05 8.96
N THR A 52 -2.41 -13.23 9.89
CA THR A 52 -1.48 -12.17 10.28
C THR A 52 -0.18 -12.22 9.47
N ILE A 53 0.21 -11.11 8.84
CA ILE A 53 1.56 -10.91 8.32
C ILE A 53 2.46 -10.40 9.45
N LYS A 54 3.49 -11.18 9.80
CA LYS A 54 4.50 -10.79 10.79
C LYS A 54 5.75 -10.26 10.07
N SER A 55 6.13 -9.01 10.37
CA SER A 55 7.37 -8.40 9.87
C SER A 55 8.25 -7.94 11.01
N ARG A 56 9.50 -8.40 11.04
CA ARG A 56 10.43 -8.13 12.14
C ARG A 56 11.54 -7.19 11.68
N LYS A 57 11.81 -6.12 12.43
CA LYS A 57 12.97 -5.27 12.19
C LYS A 57 14.19 -5.86 12.92
N VAL A 58 15.36 -5.61 12.35
CA VAL A 58 16.64 -5.88 13.00
C VAL A 58 17.36 -4.54 13.11
N LYS A 59 17.70 -4.11 14.33
CA LYS A 59 18.44 -2.88 14.63
C LYS A 59 19.66 -3.28 15.44
N ASN A 60 20.87 -2.93 14.97
CA ASN A 60 22.14 -3.24 15.62
C ASN A 60 22.28 -4.73 16.02
N GLY A 61 21.91 -5.65 15.11
CA GLY A 61 21.93 -7.09 15.35
C GLY A 61 20.80 -7.62 16.26
N LYS A 62 20.11 -6.75 17.01
CA LYS A 62 18.97 -7.12 17.85
C LYS A 62 17.67 -7.14 17.06
N LYS A 63 16.86 -8.19 17.27
CA LYS A 63 15.53 -8.36 16.70
C LYS A 63 14.53 -7.55 17.52
N SER A 64 13.77 -6.67 16.86
CA SER A 64 12.66 -5.97 17.51
C SER A 64 11.45 -6.89 17.64
N GLU A 65 10.45 -6.45 18.39
CA GLU A 65 9.12 -7.05 18.34
C GLU A 65 8.59 -7.07 16.89
N PRO A 66 7.91 -8.15 16.45
CA PRO A 66 7.31 -8.22 15.12
C PRO A 66 6.15 -7.23 15.00
N LYS A 67 6.21 -6.37 13.98
CA LYS A 67 5.01 -5.66 13.52
C LYS A 67 4.06 -6.67 12.88
N LYS A 68 2.91 -6.85 13.51
CA LYS A 68 1.78 -7.66 13.02
C LYS A 68 0.91 -6.79 12.09
N ARG A 69 0.30 -7.39 11.09
CA ARG A 69 -0.70 -6.78 10.21
C ARG A 69 -1.79 -7.82 9.97
N GLN A 70 -3.02 -7.49 10.33
CA GLN A 70 -4.17 -8.36 10.10
C GLN A 70 -4.57 -8.24 8.64
N ILE A 71 -4.73 -9.37 7.96
CA ILE A 71 -5.16 -9.41 6.55
C ILE A 71 -6.41 -10.25 6.46
N TYR A 72 -7.43 -9.66 5.86
CA TYR A 72 -8.72 -10.28 5.59
C TYR A 72 -8.94 -10.32 4.08
N TYR A 73 -9.08 -11.52 3.51
CA TYR A 73 -9.37 -11.66 2.09
C TYR A 73 -10.76 -12.28 1.85
N ALA A 74 -11.50 -11.65 0.93
CA ALA A 74 -12.89 -11.98 0.62
C ALA A 74 -13.02 -13.26 -0.21
N ALA A 75 -14.22 -13.82 -0.26
CA ALA A 75 -14.59 -14.86 -1.23
C ALA A 75 -14.44 -14.35 -2.66
N HIS A 76 -14.47 -15.25 -3.64
CA HIS A 76 -14.20 -14.89 -5.03
C HIS A 76 -15.28 -13.97 -5.61
N ILE A 77 -16.57 -14.29 -5.44
CA ILE A 77 -17.67 -13.44 -5.92
C ILE A 77 -17.77 -12.14 -5.11
N ASP A 78 -17.67 -12.20 -3.78
CA ASP A 78 -17.65 -11.04 -2.89
C ASP A 78 -16.52 -10.08 -3.25
N GLY A 79 -15.34 -10.63 -3.54
CA GLY A 79 -14.19 -9.86 -3.99
C GLY A 79 -14.43 -9.14 -5.32
N TRP A 80 -15.28 -9.67 -6.21
CA TRP A 80 -15.68 -8.98 -7.44
C TRP A 80 -16.71 -7.89 -7.17
N ILE A 81 -17.69 -8.13 -6.28
CA ILE A 81 -18.64 -7.10 -5.83
C ILE A 81 -17.87 -5.94 -5.21
N TYR A 82 -16.98 -6.19 -4.25
CA TYR A 82 -16.15 -5.14 -3.65
C TYR A 82 -15.33 -4.36 -4.67
N ARG A 83 -14.75 -5.01 -5.68
CA ARG A 83 -14.00 -4.32 -6.74
C ARG A 83 -14.88 -3.44 -7.61
N TYR A 84 -16.09 -3.88 -7.93
CA TYR A 84 -17.02 -3.13 -8.76
C TYR A 84 -17.57 -1.91 -8.02
N TYR A 85 -18.04 -2.09 -6.78
CA TYR A 85 -18.51 -0.97 -5.96
C TYR A 85 -17.38 0.00 -5.60
N ALA A 86 -16.15 -0.50 -5.38
CA ALA A 86 -14.98 0.37 -5.21
C ALA A 86 -14.69 1.22 -6.44
N HIS A 87 -14.98 0.70 -7.64
CA HIS A 87 -14.87 1.45 -8.89
C HIS A 87 -15.93 2.54 -8.97
N LEU A 88 -17.19 2.20 -8.74
CA LEU A 88 -18.30 3.17 -8.76
C LEU A 88 -18.04 4.33 -7.79
N ILE A 89 -17.66 4.02 -6.55
CA ILE A 89 -17.35 5.04 -5.53
C ILE A 89 -16.14 5.88 -5.95
N ASN A 90 -15.08 5.27 -6.51
CA ASN A 90 -13.91 6.02 -6.98
C ASN A 90 -14.26 6.99 -8.11
N GLU A 91 -15.11 6.62 -9.06
CA GLU A 91 -15.48 7.52 -10.16
C GLU A 91 -16.25 8.75 -9.63
N VAL A 92 -17.10 8.58 -8.61
CA VAL A 92 -17.75 9.73 -7.94
C VAL A 92 -16.73 10.54 -7.15
N TYR A 93 -15.87 9.88 -6.36
CA TYR A 93 -14.80 10.54 -5.60
C TYR A 93 -13.86 11.37 -6.47
N ASN A 94 -13.47 10.83 -7.64
CA ASN A 94 -12.59 11.51 -8.57
C ASN A 94 -13.21 12.77 -9.17
N ARG A 95 -14.53 12.79 -9.38
CA ARG A 95 -15.25 14.00 -9.80
C ARG A 95 -15.35 14.99 -8.66
N ARG A 96 -15.78 14.53 -7.48
CA ARG A 96 -16.01 15.37 -6.30
C ARG A 96 -14.76 16.15 -5.89
N VAL A 97 -13.58 15.54 -5.86
CA VAL A 97 -12.36 16.29 -5.48
C VAL A 97 -11.98 17.38 -6.49
N LYS A 98 -12.36 17.23 -7.77
CA LYS A 98 -12.07 18.24 -8.80
C LYS A 98 -13.01 19.42 -8.64
N GLU A 99 -14.28 19.13 -8.40
CA GLU A 99 -15.32 20.12 -8.08
C GLU A 99 -14.96 20.90 -6.80
N ASP A 100 -14.47 20.20 -5.77
CA ASP A 100 -14.03 20.80 -4.50
C ASP A 100 -12.65 21.48 -4.57
N GLY A 101 -11.94 21.42 -5.71
CA GLY A 101 -10.62 22.04 -5.86
C GLY A 101 -9.48 21.37 -5.06
N ILE A 102 -9.64 20.08 -4.71
CA ILE A 102 -8.71 19.30 -3.87
C ILE A 102 -8.11 18.07 -4.59
N ASP A 103 -8.09 18.07 -5.93
CA ASP A 103 -7.60 16.94 -6.76
C ASP A 103 -6.12 16.57 -6.50
N SER A 104 -5.32 17.50 -6.00
CA SER A 104 -3.90 17.29 -5.65
C SER A 104 -3.66 16.73 -4.25
N VAL A 105 -4.71 16.60 -3.42
CA VAL A 105 -4.58 16.28 -1.99
C VAL A 105 -4.43 14.78 -1.76
N ALA A 106 -5.50 14.01 -1.98
CA ALA A 106 -5.53 12.58 -1.74
C ALA A 106 -4.97 11.81 -2.95
N VAL A 107 -3.67 11.53 -2.91
CA VAL A 107 -2.93 10.99 -4.06
C VAL A 107 -2.87 9.45 -4.10
N ALA A 108 -3.21 8.77 -3.00
CA ALA A 108 -3.30 7.31 -2.94
C ALA A 108 -4.68 6.80 -3.37
N TYR A 109 -4.70 5.57 -3.88
CA TYR A 109 -5.91 4.82 -4.24
C TYR A 109 -6.81 5.45 -5.32
N ARG A 110 -6.36 6.53 -5.95
CA ARG A 110 -6.97 7.18 -7.11
C ARG A 110 -6.79 6.37 -8.39
N THR A 111 -7.79 6.39 -9.26
CA THR A 111 -7.77 5.70 -10.55
C THR A 111 -7.43 6.60 -11.74
N ASP A 112 -7.39 7.92 -11.55
CA ASP A 112 -7.33 8.91 -12.62
C ASP A 112 -6.01 9.70 -12.72
N LEU A 113 -5.22 9.79 -11.64
CA LEU A 113 -4.00 10.62 -11.60
C LEU A 113 -2.88 10.16 -12.55
N LYS A 114 -2.81 8.87 -12.89
CA LYS A 114 -1.73 8.24 -13.70
C LYS A 114 -0.29 8.54 -13.23
N LYS A 115 -0.14 9.03 -11.99
CA LYS A 115 1.12 9.31 -11.30
C LYS A 115 1.48 8.17 -10.35
N SER A 116 2.74 8.12 -9.98
CA SER A 116 3.32 7.18 -9.02
C SER A 116 3.81 7.90 -7.78
N ASN A 117 4.23 7.13 -6.77
CA ASN A 117 4.86 7.67 -5.57
C ASN A 117 6.15 8.48 -5.87
N ILE A 118 6.78 8.28 -7.04
CA ILE A 118 7.95 9.04 -7.49
C ILE A 118 7.53 10.48 -7.81
N ASP A 119 6.45 10.63 -8.57
CA ASP A 119 5.94 11.92 -9.03
C ASP A 119 5.46 12.76 -7.84
N PHE A 120 4.69 12.15 -6.93
CA PHE A 120 4.20 12.85 -5.74
C PHE A 120 5.31 13.27 -4.77
N ALA A 121 6.35 12.44 -4.62
CA ALA A 121 7.53 12.82 -3.82
C ALA A 121 8.28 14.00 -4.46
N LYS A 122 8.36 14.02 -5.80
CA LYS A 122 8.98 15.11 -6.54
C LYS A 122 8.21 16.41 -6.36
N ASP A 123 6.90 16.38 -6.56
CA ASP A 123 6.03 17.55 -6.40
C ASP A 123 6.20 18.16 -4.98
N ALA A 124 6.21 17.32 -3.94
CA ALA A 124 6.41 17.77 -2.57
C ALA A 124 7.81 18.39 -2.30
N PHE A 125 8.89 17.74 -2.71
CA PHE A 125 10.24 18.27 -2.47
C PHE A 125 10.58 19.48 -3.35
N GLN A 126 10.03 19.55 -4.56
CA GLN A 126 10.16 20.71 -5.42
C GLN A 126 9.50 21.93 -4.76
N HIS A 127 8.30 21.77 -4.21
CA HIS A 127 7.63 22.86 -3.49
C HIS A 127 8.42 23.34 -2.26
N ILE A 128 9.02 22.41 -1.49
CA ILE A 128 9.91 22.77 -0.35
C ILE A 128 11.07 23.64 -0.84
N ARG A 129 11.72 23.29 -1.95
CA ARG A 129 12.82 24.07 -2.51
C ARG A 129 12.36 25.44 -3.02
N GLU A 130 11.23 25.49 -3.71
CA GLU A 130 10.66 26.72 -4.27
C GLU A 130 10.26 27.71 -3.18
N ALA A 131 9.78 27.23 -2.03
CA ALA A 131 9.43 28.07 -0.88
C ALA A 131 10.64 28.79 -0.25
N ARG A 132 11.87 28.29 -0.47
CA ARG A 132 13.17 28.77 0.09
C ARG A 132 13.30 28.68 1.62
N SER A 133 12.27 29.08 2.35
CA SER A 133 12.12 28.95 3.79
C SER A 133 10.71 28.46 4.11
N CYS A 134 10.59 27.32 4.79
CA CYS A 134 9.28 26.73 5.12
C CYS A 134 9.35 25.74 6.28
N TYR A 135 8.19 25.47 6.86
CA TYR A 135 8.01 24.34 7.77
C TYR A 135 7.33 23.18 7.06
N VAL A 136 7.78 21.97 7.40
CA VAL A 136 7.28 20.72 6.85
C VAL A 136 6.84 19.80 7.98
N MET A 137 5.55 19.49 8.03
CA MET A 137 4.99 18.49 8.93
C MET A 137 4.71 17.21 8.15
N ILE A 138 5.26 16.08 8.60
CA ILE A 138 4.93 14.74 8.11
C ILE A 138 4.19 14.01 9.20
N GLY A 139 3.00 13.49 8.92
CA GLY A 139 2.17 12.74 9.87
C GLY A 139 1.76 11.38 9.36
N ASP A 140 1.29 10.54 10.28
CA ASP A 140 0.76 9.19 10.05
C ASP A 140 -0.32 8.90 11.11
N PHE A 141 -1.41 8.25 10.72
CA PHE A 141 -2.46 7.87 11.67
C PHE A 141 -2.21 6.50 12.33
N THR A 142 -2.57 6.37 13.61
CA THR A 142 -2.52 5.08 14.31
C THR A 142 -3.59 4.13 13.76
N ASP A 143 -3.15 2.97 13.27
CA ASP A 143 -3.99 1.85 12.81
C ASP A 143 -5.19 2.28 11.94
N PHE A 144 -4.92 3.19 11.00
CA PHE A 144 -5.89 3.93 10.17
C PHE A 144 -7.11 3.13 9.69
N PHE A 145 -6.91 1.99 9.02
CA PHE A 145 -8.04 1.17 8.51
C PHE A 145 -8.84 0.52 9.63
N ASP A 146 -8.18 0.14 10.73
CA ASP A 146 -8.80 -0.56 11.85
C ASP A 146 -9.61 0.39 12.75
N ASN A 147 -9.52 1.71 12.51
CA ASN A 147 -10.10 2.78 13.32
C ASN A 147 -11.17 3.63 12.62
N LEU A 148 -11.54 3.33 11.36
CA LEU A 148 -12.58 4.11 10.66
C LEU A 148 -13.95 3.95 11.34
N ASP A 149 -14.48 5.01 11.96
CA ASP A 149 -15.80 5.02 12.59
C ASP A 149 -16.91 4.71 11.56
N HIS A 150 -17.78 3.76 11.88
CA HIS A 150 -18.78 3.28 10.92
C HIS A 150 -19.85 4.33 10.62
N VAL A 151 -20.31 5.06 11.64
CA VAL A 151 -21.38 6.05 11.49
C VAL A 151 -20.88 7.23 10.65
N TYR A 152 -19.70 7.73 10.98
CA TYR A 152 -19.06 8.80 10.23
C TYR A 152 -18.70 8.36 8.81
N LEU A 153 -18.19 7.14 8.61
CA LEU A 153 -17.94 6.61 7.26
C LEU A 153 -19.22 6.56 6.40
N LYS A 154 -20.35 6.13 6.98
CA LYS A 154 -21.64 6.14 6.28
C LYS A 154 -22.05 7.56 5.90
N LYS A 155 -21.92 8.50 6.84
CA LYS A 155 -22.21 9.92 6.60
C LYS A 155 -21.37 10.48 5.46
N GLN A 156 -20.05 10.24 5.47
CA GLN A 156 -19.15 10.67 4.40
C GLN A 156 -19.47 10.03 3.05
N LEU A 157 -19.93 8.77 3.05
CA LEU A 157 -20.34 8.09 1.82
C LEU A 157 -21.66 8.66 1.25
N CYS A 158 -22.63 8.96 2.12
CA CYS A 158 -23.85 9.67 1.74
C CYS A 158 -23.54 11.06 1.16
N ASP A 159 -22.66 11.83 1.82
CA ASP A 159 -22.22 13.15 1.35
C ASP A 159 -21.54 13.10 -0.02
N LEU A 160 -20.65 12.12 -0.24
CA LEU A 160 -20.00 11.93 -1.53
C LEU A 160 -21.01 11.61 -2.65
N LEU A 161 -21.99 10.75 -2.34
CA LEU A 161 -23.01 10.32 -3.30
C LEU A 161 -24.15 11.34 -3.46
N ALA A 162 -24.17 12.40 -2.64
CA ALA A 162 -25.24 13.39 -2.56
C ALA A 162 -26.62 12.77 -2.33
N VAL A 163 -26.72 11.85 -1.36
CA VAL A 163 -27.96 11.18 -0.96
C VAL A 163 -28.17 11.23 0.56
N ASP A 164 -29.42 11.27 1.00
CA ASP A 164 -29.74 11.17 2.44
C ASP A 164 -29.51 9.76 2.99
N SER A 165 -29.75 8.74 2.15
CA SER A 165 -29.57 7.34 2.48
C SER A 165 -28.97 6.56 1.32
N LEU A 166 -28.06 5.63 1.64
CA LEU A 166 -27.49 4.70 0.66
C LEU A 166 -28.59 3.81 0.07
N SER A 167 -28.55 3.57 -1.24
CA SER A 167 -29.38 2.55 -1.89
C SER A 167 -29.12 1.16 -1.31
N ASP A 168 -30.09 0.26 -1.41
CA ASP A 168 -30.04 -1.05 -0.74
C ASP A 168 -28.81 -1.88 -1.08
N ASP A 169 -28.35 -1.81 -2.33
CA ASP A 169 -27.18 -2.52 -2.83
C ASP A 169 -25.86 -1.92 -2.28
N VAL A 170 -25.74 -0.59 -2.28
CA VAL A 170 -24.60 0.12 -1.68
C VAL A 170 -24.57 -0.08 -0.17
N TYR A 171 -25.74 -0.06 0.48
CA TYR A 171 -25.87 -0.33 1.91
C TYR A 171 -25.50 -1.78 2.24
N ALA A 172 -25.90 -2.76 1.42
CA ALA A 172 -25.50 -4.15 1.59
C ALA A 172 -23.97 -4.30 1.54
N VAL A 173 -23.30 -3.65 0.60
CA VAL A 173 -21.83 -3.64 0.52
C VAL A 173 -21.20 -2.94 1.74
N TYR A 174 -21.66 -1.73 2.09
CA TYR A 174 -21.18 -0.99 3.26
C TYR A 174 -21.34 -1.81 4.55
N LYS A 175 -22.51 -2.43 4.76
CA LYS A 175 -22.83 -3.25 5.93
C LYS A 175 -21.89 -4.45 6.03
N ASN A 176 -21.61 -5.14 4.94
CA ASN A 176 -20.74 -6.31 4.95
C ASN A 176 -19.27 -5.96 5.15
N VAL A 177 -18.82 -4.77 4.75
CA VAL A 177 -17.44 -4.31 4.99
C VAL A 177 -17.25 -3.82 6.42
N THR A 178 -18.28 -3.18 7.01
CA THR A 178 -18.20 -2.64 8.39
C THR A 178 -18.53 -3.70 9.44
N ARG A 179 -19.47 -4.60 9.16
CA ARG A 179 -19.88 -5.70 10.05
C ARG A 179 -19.44 -7.06 9.51
N PHE A 180 -18.23 -7.10 8.96
CA PHE A 180 -17.68 -8.33 8.40
C PHE A 180 -17.52 -9.42 9.47
N SER A 181 -17.47 -10.66 9.03
CA SER A 181 -17.06 -11.80 9.85
C SER A 181 -15.85 -12.45 9.23
N TYR A 182 -15.14 -13.28 9.98
CA TYR A 182 -13.96 -13.98 9.46
C TYR A 182 -13.76 -15.36 10.06
N VAL A 183 -12.98 -16.18 9.36
CA VAL A 183 -12.46 -17.46 9.84
C VAL A 183 -10.94 -17.42 9.77
N GLU A 184 -10.25 -17.94 10.78
CA GLU A 184 -8.79 -18.03 10.77
C GLU A 184 -8.30 -19.00 9.68
N LEU A 185 -7.31 -18.58 8.90
CA LEU A 185 -6.69 -19.45 7.90
C LEU A 185 -6.10 -20.71 8.55
N GLN A 186 -5.58 -20.59 9.77
CA GLN A 186 -5.01 -21.71 10.51
C GLN A 186 -6.04 -22.82 10.74
N ASP A 187 -7.27 -22.48 11.12
CA ASP A 187 -8.34 -23.45 11.35
C ASP A 187 -8.75 -24.14 10.05
N LEU A 188 -8.83 -23.39 8.95
CA LEU A 188 -9.13 -23.96 7.63
C LEU A 188 -8.04 -24.91 7.14
N LEU A 189 -6.77 -24.62 7.42
CA LEU A 189 -5.66 -25.51 7.09
C LEU A 189 -5.77 -26.81 7.90
N ALA A 190 -5.98 -26.70 9.22
CA ALA A 190 -6.12 -27.85 10.11
C ALA A 190 -7.28 -28.76 9.70
N LEU A 191 -8.47 -28.21 9.44
CA LEU A 191 -9.64 -28.95 8.96
C LEU A 191 -9.42 -29.67 7.62
N ASN A 192 -8.45 -29.19 6.84
CA ASN A 192 -8.11 -29.75 5.54
C ASN A 192 -6.84 -30.61 5.55
N GLY A 193 -6.26 -30.88 6.72
CA GLY A 193 -5.05 -31.70 6.86
C GLY A 193 -3.75 -31.02 6.42
N PHE A 194 -3.68 -29.69 6.47
CA PHE A 194 -2.47 -28.93 6.15
C PHE A 194 -1.89 -28.24 7.38
N GLU A 195 -0.57 -28.16 7.43
CA GLU A 195 0.14 -27.33 8.43
C GLU A 195 0.15 -25.85 8.03
N ASP A 196 0.19 -24.96 9.03
CA ASP A 196 0.36 -23.52 8.81
C ASP A 196 1.80 -23.12 8.46
N THR A 197 2.27 -23.62 7.32
CA THR A 197 3.59 -23.32 6.75
C THR A 197 3.46 -22.74 5.34
N PRO A 198 4.50 -22.09 4.79
CA PRO A 198 4.47 -21.63 3.39
C PRO A 198 4.18 -22.75 2.39
N LYS A 199 4.59 -23.99 2.69
CA LYS A 199 4.31 -25.18 1.87
C LYS A 199 2.83 -25.59 2.01
N GLY A 200 2.34 -25.77 3.24
CA GLY A 200 0.94 -26.17 3.48
C GLY A 200 -0.07 -25.14 2.96
N ARG A 201 0.18 -23.84 3.17
CA ARG A 201 -0.62 -22.75 2.56
C ARG A 201 -0.62 -22.81 1.03
N LYS A 202 0.50 -23.14 0.41
CA LYS A 202 0.58 -23.27 -1.05
C LYS A 202 -0.26 -24.46 -1.52
N GLU A 203 -0.09 -25.63 -0.92
CA GLU A 203 -0.84 -26.84 -1.27
C GLU A 203 -2.35 -26.64 -1.06
N PHE A 204 -2.74 -25.99 0.03
CA PHE A 204 -4.13 -25.59 0.28
C PHE A 204 -4.68 -24.70 -0.85
N ASN A 205 -3.90 -23.72 -1.31
CA ASN A 205 -4.27 -22.78 -2.38
C ASN A 205 -4.16 -23.39 -3.79
N ASP A 206 -3.36 -24.43 -4.00
CA ASP A 206 -3.29 -25.15 -5.28
C ASP A 206 -4.64 -25.87 -5.56
N ARG A 207 -5.44 -26.14 -4.53
CA ARG A 207 -6.81 -26.70 -4.64
C ARG A 207 -7.89 -25.68 -4.91
N SER A 208 -7.55 -24.41 -5.06
CA SER A 208 -8.45 -23.27 -5.21
C SER A 208 -9.53 -23.26 -6.30
N ARG A 209 -9.57 -24.26 -7.18
CA ARG A 209 -10.75 -24.51 -8.02
C ARG A 209 -11.88 -25.21 -7.24
N LYS A 210 -11.55 -25.75 -6.06
CA LYS A 210 -12.44 -26.35 -5.07
C LYS A 210 -12.68 -25.35 -3.93
N ARG A 211 -13.75 -25.58 -3.18
CA ARG A 211 -14.05 -24.84 -1.95
C ARG A 211 -13.14 -25.32 -0.81
N ALA A 212 -12.83 -24.43 0.13
CA ALA A 212 -12.15 -24.73 1.39
C ALA A 212 -12.93 -25.75 2.22
N LEU A 213 -14.26 -25.62 2.23
CA LEU A 213 -15.22 -26.52 2.86
C LEU A 213 -16.41 -26.71 1.90
N SER A 214 -17.01 -27.90 1.88
CA SER A 214 -18.31 -28.09 1.23
C SER A 214 -19.39 -27.26 1.95
N SER A 215 -20.54 -27.02 1.30
CA SER A 215 -21.65 -26.28 1.94
C SER A 215 -22.10 -26.93 3.25
N ASN A 216 -22.08 -28.27 3.35
CA ASN A 216 -22.46 -28.96 4.56
C ASN A 216 -21.42 -28.80 5.67
N GLN A 217 -20.13 -28.99 5.34
CA GLN A 217 -19.03 -28.76 6.27
C GLN A 217 -19.01 -27.31 6.78
N PHE A 218 -19.22 -26.32 5.91
CA PHE A 218 -19.30 -24.93 6.32
C PHE A 218 -20.43 -24.69 7.34
N ARG A 219 -21.61 -25.28 7.12
CA ARG A 219 -22.73 -25.19 8.08
C ARG A 219 -22.46 -25.88 9.41
N GLN A 220 -21.75 -27.01 9.38
CA GLN A 220 -21.36 -27.76 10.59
C GLN A 220 -20.27 -27.03 11.41
N ASN A 221 -19.47 -26.18 10.77
CA ASN A 221 -18.34 -25.48 11.39
C ASN A 221 -18.62 -23.98 11.60
N LYS A 222 -19.88 -23.58 11.81
CA LYS A 222 -20.27 -22.17 12.05
C LYS A 222 -19.61 -21.58 13.31
N ASN A 223 -19.25 -22.42 14.27
CA ASN A 223 -18.54 -22.04 15.50
C ASN A 223 -17.14 -21.45 15.24
N LEU A 224 -16.57 -21.63 14.04
CA LEU A 224 -15.28 -21.04 13.63
C LEU A 224 -15.42 -19.62 13.05
N ILE A 225 -16.65 -19.11 12.92
CA ILE A 225 -16.89 -17.77 12.39
C ILE A 225 -16.81 -16.77 13.53
N HIS A 226 -15.82 -15.87 13.43
CA HIS A 226 -15.63 -14.75 14.32
C HIS A 226 -16.33 -13.50 13.78
N ALA A 227 -16.91 -12.70 14.68
CA ALA A 227 -17.38 -11.37 14.35
C ALA A 227 -16.18 -10.42 14.08
N ALA A 228 -16.44 -9.28 13.45
CA ALA A 228 -15.46 -8.21 13.33
C ALA A 228 -14.84 -7.88 14.71
N PRO A 229 -13.53 -7.53 14.77
CA PRO A 229 -12.87 -7.22 16.04
C PRO A 229 -13.55 -6.09 16.82
N HIS A 230 -14.17 -5.15 16.11
CA HIS A 230 -14.88 -4.02 16.68
C HIS A 230 -16.23 -3.85 15.97
N SER A 231 -17.27 -3.53 16.73
CA SER A 231 -18.66 -3.44 16.23
C SER A 231 -19.05 -2.08 15.64
N GLY A 232 -18.29 -1.03 15.96
CA GLY A 232 -18.60 0.36 15.57
C GLY A 232 -17.53 1.06 14.74
N TYR A 233 -16.37 0.43 14.53
CA TYR A 233 -15.28 1.02 13.76
C TYR A 233 -14.39 -0.03 13.09
N GLY A 234 -13.61 0.40 12.11
CA GLY A 234 -12.66 -0.42 11.37
C GLY A 234 -13.23 -1.08 10.11
N VAL A 235 -12.38 -1.30 9.12
CA VAL A 235 -12.69 -2.01 7.87
C VAL A 235 -11.61 -3.05 7.55
N PRO A 236 -11.95 -4.19 6.91
CA PRO A 236 -11.02 -5.28 6.69
C PRO A 236 -9.85 -4.86 5.79
N GLN A 237 -8.64 -4.83 6.35
CA GLN A 237 -7.42 -4.63 5.57
C GLN A 237 -7.19 -5.83 4.64
N GLY A 238 -7.19 -5.59 3.34
CA GLY A 238 -7.09 -6.63 2.30
C GLY A 238 -8.35 -6.78 1.44
N SER A 239 -9.47 -6.18 1.85
CA SER A 239 -10.64 -6.05 1.00
C SER A 239 -10.39 -5.05 -0.14
N PRO A 240 -10.88 -5.32 -1.37
CA PRO A 240 -10.70 -4.41 -2.51
C PRO A 240 -11.32 -3.02 -2.36
N ILE A 241 -12.31 -2.86 -1.47
CA ILE A 241 -13.06 -1.60 -1.29
C ILE A 241 -12.55 -0.72 -0.16
N SER A 242 -11.85 -1.28 0.83
CA SER A 242 -11.38 -0.53 2.01
C SER A 242 -10.52 0.69 1.65
N ALA A 243 -9.75 0.58 0.56
CA ALA A 243 -8.89 1.65 0.05
C ALA A 243 -9.66 2.90 -0.38
N VAL A 244 -10.79 2.76 -1.08
CA VAL A 244 -11.59 3.92 -1.48
C VAL A 244 -12.37 4.48 -0.28
N LEU A 245 -12.87 3.61 0.61
CA LEU A 245 -13.57 4.04 1.82
C LEU A 245 -12.68 4.90 2.73
N ALA A 246 -11.39 4.57 2.83
CA ALA A 246 -10.41 5.41 3.51
C ALA A 246 -10.29 6.83 2.92
N ASN A 247 -10.41 6.99 1.60
CA ASN A 247 -10.42 8.30 0.96
C ASN A 247 -11.73 9.05 1.18
N VAL A 248 -12.87 8.35 1.11
CA VAL A 248 -14.19 8.91 1.44
C VAL A 248 -14.22 9.44 2.87
N TYR A 249 -13.67 8.67 3.81
CA TYR A 249 -13.58 9.01 5.22
C TYR A 249 -12.88 10.35 5.46
N MET A 250 -11.78 10.58 4.74
CA MET A 250 -10.94 11.76 4.89
C MET A 250 -11.44 12.98 4.11
N LEU A 251 -12.41 12.83 3.19
CA LEU A 251 -12.79 13.85 2.22
C LEU A 251 -13.07 15.24 2.85
N SER A 252 -13.87 15.29 3.91
CA SER A 252 -14.22 16.56 4.58
C SER A 252 -13.01 17.21 5.26
N ALA A 253 -12.16 16.42 5.92
CA ALA A 253 -10.95 16.91 6.57
C ALA A 253 -9.89 17.33 5.55
N ASP A 254 -9.73 16.58 4.46
CA ASP A 254 -8.84 16.90 3.35
C ASP A 254 -9.19 18.27 2.77
N LYS A 255 -10.49 18.56 2.60
CA LYS A 255 -10.97 19.87 2.15
C LYS A 255 -10.59 21.00 3.10
N LYS A 256 -10.92 20.86 4.40
CA LYS A 256 -10.60 21.86 5.43
C LYS A 256 -9.08 22.11 5.56
N LEU A 257 -8.29 21.05 5.50
CA LEU A 257 -6.82 21.15 5.55
C LEU A 257 -6.28 21.89 4.32
N GLN A 258 -6.79 21.55 3.13
CA GLN A 258 -6.35 22.21 1.91
C GLN A 258 -6.74 23.69 1.88
N GLU A 259 -7.97 24.04 2.28
CA GLU A 259 -8.43 25.43 2.41
C GLU A 259 -7.53 26.22 3.38
N TYR A 260 -7.25 25.65 4.55
CA TYR A 260 -6.38 26.28 5.54
C TYR A 260 -4.95 26.48 4.99
N VAL A 261 -4.33 25.41 4.49
CA VAL A 261 -2.91 25.42 4.08
C VAL A 261 -2.69 26.30 2.84
N SER A 262 -3.62 26.28 1.88
CA SER A 262 -3.52 27.11 0.67
C SER A 262 -3.64 28.62 0.95
N SER A 263 -4.35 29.02 2.02
CA SER A 263 -4.41 30.43 2.44
C SER A 263 -3.06 31.02 2.86
N PHE A 264 -2.07 30.15 3.13
CA PHE A 264 -0.68 30.51 3.43
C PHE A 264 0.30 30.12 2.32
N CYS A 265 -0.18 29.95 1.08
CA CYS A 265 0.60 29.49 -0.07
C CYS A 265 1.28 28.13 0.14
N GLY A 266 0.78 27.33 1.08
CA GLY A 266 1.29 26.00 1.38
C GLY A 266 0.62 24.91 0.54
N ILE A 267 1.09 23.68 0.74
CA ILE A 267 0.48 22.47 0.16
C ILE A 267 0.21 21.39 1.21
N TYR A 268 -0.90 20.68 1.03
CA TYR A 268 -1.25 19.48 1.76
C TYR A 268 -1.38 18.29 0.81
N MET A 269 -0.76 17.16 1.14
CA MET A 269 -0.85 15.94 0.35
C MET A 269 -0.95 14.72 1.26
N ARG A 270 -1.91 13.83 0.97
CA ARG A 270 -2.17 12.59 1.71
C ARG A 270 -2.01 11.36 0.82
N TYR A 271 -1.19 10.42 1.27
CA TYR A 271 -1.01 9.11 0.66
C TYR A 271 -1.48 8.02 1.65
N SER A 272 -2.78 7.69 1.58
CA SER A 272 -3.42 6.77 2.51
C SER A 272 -3.39 7.31 3.95
N ASP A 273 -2.58 6.68 4.81
CA ASP A 273 -2.38 7.00 6.23
C ASP A 273 -1.25 8.03 6.44
N ASP A 274 -0.27 8.08 5.53
CA ASP A 274 0.82 9.05 5.55
C ASP A 274 0.37 10.39 4.93
N PHE A 275 0.77 11.53 5.48
CA PHE A 275 0.55 12.84 4.86
C PHE A 275 1.73 13.80 5.06
N ILE A 276 1.76 14.85 4.26
CA ILE A 276 2.71 15.96 4.36
C ILE A 276 1.96 17.30 4.25
N VAL A 277 2.32 18.24 5.11
CA VAL A 277 1.91 19.65 5.09
C VAL A 277 3.17 20.48 4.96
N ILE A 278 3.20 21.39 3.99
CA ILE A 278 4.31 22.32 3.78
C ILE A 278 3.71 23.72 3.82
N ILE A 279 4.22 24.58 4.71
CA ILE A 279 3.77 25.96 4.85
C ILE A 279 5.01 26.86 4.77
N PRO A 280 5.11 27.75 3.76
CA PRO A 280 6.16 28.76 3.68
C PRO A 280 6.29 29.57 4.96
N GLN A 281 7.52 29.95 5.29
CA GLN A 281 7.78 30.84 6.41
C GLN A 281 7.05 32.17 6.17
N GLY A 282 6.23 32.58 7.13
CA GLY A 282 5.49 33.83 7.08
C GLY A 282 5.59 34.61 8.39
N VAL A 283 4.68 35.56 8.57
CA VAL A 283 4.58 36.36 9.81
C VAL A 283 3.98 35.52 10.95
N VAL A 284 3.12 34.56 10.63
CA VAL A 284 2.47 33.69 11.61
C VAL A 284 3.44 32.60 12.05
N ASP A 285 3.61 32.46 13.37
CA ASP A 285 4.45 31.42 13.94
C ASP A 285 3.89 30.02 13.65
N PHE A 286 4.77 29.08 13.33
CA PHE A 286 4.38 27.73 12.95
C PHE A 286 3.65 26.97 14.06
N SER A 287 3.84 27.32 15.34
CA SER A 287 3.05 26.70 16.42
C SER A 287 1.54 26.95 16.27
N THR A 288 1.16 28.10 15.69
CA THR A 288 -0.23 28.42 15.36
C THR A 288 -0.73 27.52 14.23
N HIS A 289 0.09 27.35 13.18
CA HIS A 289 -0.23 26.45 12.08
C HIS A 289 -0.35 24.99 12.51
N TYR A 290 0.58 24.52 13.34
CA TYR A 290 0.56 23.18 13.90
C TYR A 290 -0.71 22.93 14.71
N LYS A 291 -1.10 23.86 15.59
CA LYS A 291 -2.35 23.75 16.38
C LYS A 291 -3.60 23.72 15.50
N ALA A 292 -3.67 24.55 14.47
CA ALA A 292 -4.81 24.57 13.55
C ALA A 292 -4.92 23.27 12.74
N VAL A 293 -3.81 22.80 12.16
CA VAL A 293 -3.75 21.51 11.44
C VAL A 293 -4.15 20.36 12.37
N LYS A 294 -3.59 20.33 13.58
CA LYS A 294 -3.93 19.30 14.58
C LYS A 294 -5.40 19.35 14.96
N ALA A 295 -5.99 20.53 15.19
CA ALA A 295 -7.41 20.67 15.51
C ALA A 295 -8.32 20.14 14.39
N ILE A 296 -7.96 20.35 13.12
CA ILE A 296 -8.72 19.80 11.98
C ILE A 296 -8.61 18.26 11.98
N LEU A 297 -7.41 17.71 12.22
CA LEU A 297 -7.19 16.27 12.27
C LEU A 297 -7.91 15.61 13.46
N ASP A 298 -7.86 16.23 14.64
CA ASP A 298 -8.52 15.77 15.87
C ASP A 298 -10.05 15.85 15.78
N SER A 299 -10.59 16.65 14.84
CA SER A 299 -12.03 16.71 14.56
C SER A 299 -12.56 15.46 13.83
N ILE A 300 -11.67 14.62 13.32
CA ILE A 300 -12.04 13.40 12.61
C ILE A 300 -12.39 12.31 13.64
N PRO A 301 -13.60 11.75 13.64
CA PRO A 301 -13.99 10.74 14.61
C PRO A 301 -13.03 9.55 14.63
N ASN A 302 -12.66 9.10 15.82
CA ASN A 302 -11.89 7.87 16.05
C ASN A 302 -10.55 7.74 15.29
N LEU A 303 -10.00 8.82 14.74
CA LEU A 303 -8.66 8.82 14.15
C LEU A 303 -7.69 9.62 15.00
N GLU A 304 -6.59 8.97 15.37
CA GLU A 304 -5.54 9.57 16.20
C GLU A 304 -4.26 9.73 15.38
N LEU A 305 -3.66 10.92 15.46
CA LEU A 305 -2.34 11.20 14.92
C LEU A 305 -1.28 10.43 15.71
N LYS A 306 -0.37 9.76 15.03
CA LYS A 306 0.68 8.96 15.67
C LYS A 306 1.90 9.82 15.99
N ASP A 307 1.92 10.45 17.16
CA ASP A 307 2.99 11.35 17.62
C ASP A 307 4.40 10.78 17.41
N SER A 308 4.64 9.51 17.75
CA SER A 308 5.94 8.83 17.54
C SER A 308 6.42 8.75 16.08
N LYS A 309 5.54 9.00 15.11
CA LYS A 309 5.86 9.06 13.67
C LYS A 309 5.71 10.45 13.08
N THR A 310 4.95 11.33 13.73
CA THR A 310 4.82 12.72 13.33
C THR A 310 6.16 13.41 13.48
N LYS A 311 6.54 14.19 12.47
CA LYS A 311 7.80 14.95 12.46
C LYS A 311 7.56 16.33 11.91
N VAL A 312 8.26 17.30 12.49
CA VAL A 312 8.29 18.68 12.03
C VAL A 312 9.73 19.03 11.67
N PHE A 313 9.88 19.71 10.53
CA PHE A 313 11.15 20.20 10.03
C PHE A 313 11.03 21.66 9.66
N HIS A 314 12.12 22.41 9.86
CA HIS A 314 12.32 23.71 9.27
C HIS A 314 13.32 23.55 8.11
N PHE A 315 13.00 24.09 6.94
CA PHE A 315 13.89 24.12 5.79
C PHE A 315 14.23 25.57 5.47
N GLU A 316 15.52 25.89 5.44
CA GLU A 316 16.02 27.23 5.09
C GLU A 316 17.46 27.13 4.56
N ASN A 317 17.82 27.96 3.57
CA ASN A 317 19.19 28.03 3.03
C ASN A 317 19.78 26.68 2.62
N LEU A 318 18.98 25.84 1.94
CA LEU A 318 19.35 24.48 1.51
C LEU A 318 19.69 23.52 2.66
N SER A 319 19.28 23.85 3.88
CA SER A 319 19.45 23.02 5.07
C SER A 319 18.10 22.59 5.62
N VAL A 320 18.03 21.38 6.14
CA VAL A 320 16.87 20.85 6.88
C VAL A 320 17.26 20.76 8.35
N GLU A 321 16.43 21.29 9.22
CA GLU A 321 16.52 21.12 10.67
C GLU A 321 15.31 20.35 11.19
N ASN A 322 15.54 19.33 12.02
CA ASN A 322 14.45 18.65 12.71
C ASN A 322 14.09 19.41 14.00
N CYS A 323 12.92 20.05 14.01
CA CYS A 323 12.39 20.79 15.15
C CYS A 323 11.19 20.09 15.82
N THR A 324 11.09 18.75 15.68
CA THR A 324 9.93 17.98 16.17
C THR A 324 9.74 18.13 17.68
N SER A 325 10.82 18.15 18.46
CA SER A 325 10.80 18.27 19.92
C SER A 325 10.17 19.58 20.41
N SER A 326 10.15 20.63 19.58
CA SER A 326 9.49 21.91 19.90
C SER A 326 7.97 21.82 19.86
N PHE A 327 7.40 20.79 19.23
CA PHE A 327 5.95 20.62 19.03
C PHE A 327 5.40 19.34 19.66
N ILE A 328 6.23 18.32 19.87
CA ILE A 328 5.83 16.99 20.33
C ILE A 328 6.80 16.54 21.43
N ASN A 329 6.30 16.33 22.64
CA ASN A 329 7.10 15.95 23.81
C ASN A 329 7.85 14.60 23.63
N ASP A 330 7.23 13.64 22.93
CA ASP A 330 7.84 12.35 22.56
C ASP A 330 8.62 12.39 21.23
N GLY A 331 8.78 13.58 20.65
CA GLY A 331 9.48 13.84 19.39
C GLY A 331 10.99 13.75 19.56
N GLY A 332 11.53 12.53 19.67
CA GLY A 332 12.97 12.34 19.84
C GLY A 332 13.81 12.99 18.73
N ASN A 333 15.02 13.43 19.07
CA ASN A 333 16.01 14.01 18.13
C ASN A 333 16.14 13.12 16.88
N GLY A 334 15.56 13.60 15.79
CA GLY A 334 15.54 12.94 14.50
C GLY A 334 16.79 13.26 13.68
N LYS A 335 16.89 12.62 12.50
CA LYS A 335 17.82 13.09 11.48
C LYS A 335 17.27 14.38 10.86
N ASN A 336 18.16 15.28 10.49
CA ASN A 336 17.94 16.45 9.64
C ASN A 336 17.68 16.07 8.18
N VAL A 337 16.69 15.20 7.97
CA VAL A 337 16.34 14.64 6.65
C VAL A 337 14.83 14.41 6.61
N ILE A 338 14.18 15.05 5.64
CA ILE A 338 12.76 14.89 5.34
C ILE A 338 12.58 13.58 4.56
N GLU A 339 11.74 12.66 5.04
CA GLU A 339 11.52 11.38 4.36
C GLU A 339 10.05 11.17 3.98
N PHE A 340 9.73 11.25 2.69
CA PHE A 340 8.37 11.10 2.17
C PHE A 340 8.33 10.13 0.98
N LEU A 341 7.29 9.29 0.91
CA LEU A 341 6.98 8.35 -0.20
C LEU A 341 8.14 7.50 -0.75
N GLY A 342 9.10 7.14 0.11
CA GLY A 342 10.22 6.26 -0.23
C GLY A 342 11.50 6.98 -0.64
N PHE A 343 11.50 8.31 -0.54
CA PHE A 343 12.63 9.19 -0.79
C PHE A 343 13.02 9.94 0.48
N SER A 344 14.20 10.55 0.45
CA SER A 344 14.77 11.35 1.51
C SER A 344 15.39 12.62 0.92
N PHE A 345 15.17 13.75 1.57
CA PHE A 345 15.68 15.06 1.19
C PHE A 345 16.45 15.67 2.37
N ASP A 346 17.73 15.97 2.16
CA ASP A 346 18.64 16.51 3.18
C ASP A 346 18.79 18.05 3.13
N GLY A 347 18.01 18.71 2.27
CA GLY A 347 18.08 20.15 2.01
C GLY A 347 18.76 20.49 0.69
N GLU A 348 19.74 19.68 0.29
CA GLU A 348 20.44 19.85 -0.99
C GLU A 348 20.04 18.76 -1.99
N ASN A 349 20.05 17.50 -1.56
CA ASN A 349 19.96 16.32 -2.42
C ASN A 349 18.75 15.45 -2.07
N ILE A 350 18.13 14.90 -3.11
CA ILE A 350 17.08 13.89 -3.01
C ILE A 350 17.69 12.51 -3.29
N ARG A 351 17.41 11.54 -2.42
CA ARG A 351 17.91 10.17 -2.49
C ARG A 351 16.79 9.17 -2.30
N ILE A 352 17.00 7.92 -2.72
CA ILE A 352 16.14 6.83 -2.26
C ILE A 352 16.39 6.62 -0.76
N ARG A 353 15.32 6.57 0.02
CA ARG A 353 15.36 6.36 1.48
C ARG A 353 16.24 5.18 1.84
N ASP A 354 17.16 5.36 2.79
CA ASP A 354 18.13 4.34 3.23
C ASP A 354 17.49 2.99 3.57
N LYS A 355 16.31 3.04 4.19
CA LYS A 355 15.52 1.87 4.57
C LYS A 355 15.13 1.03 3.35
N THR A 356 14.83 1.65 2.22
CA THR A 356 14.50 0.97 0.95
C THR A 356 15.74 0.28 0.39
N ILE A 357 16.89 0.97 0.36
CA ILE A 357 18.18 0.43 -0.07
C ILE A 357 18.62 -0.76 0.80
N SER A 358 18.51 -0.62 2.13
CA SER A 358 18.86 -1.66 3.08
C SER A 358 18.00 -2.91 2.91
N LYS A 359 16.69 -2.76 2.70
CA LYS A 359 15.79 -3.89 2.39
C LYS A 359 16.23 -4.62 1.13
N TYR A 360 16.58 -3.89 0.07
CA TYR A 360 17.07 -4.48 -1.19
C TYR A 360 18.34 -5.31 -0.95
N TYR A 361 19.38 -4.71 -0.34
CA TYR A 361 20.65 -5.40 -0.10
C TYR A 361 20.54 -6.55 0.90
N ASN A 362 19.71 -6.44 1.94
CA ASN A 362 19.46 -7.54 2.87
C ASN A 362 18.85 -8.76 2.18
N ARG A 363 17.90 -8.54 1.26
CA ARG A 363 17.30 -9.63 0.47
C ARG A 363 18.32 -10.24 -0.50
N LEU A 364 19.14 -9.41 -1.15
CA LEU A 364 20.25 -9.86 -1.99
C LEU A 364 21.24 -10.72 -1.19
N TYR A 365 21.76 -10.22 -0.07
CA TYR A 365 22.76 -10.92 0.73
C TYR A 365 22.21 -12.16 1.41
N ARG A 366 20.91 -12.21 1.76
CA ARG A 366 20.28 -13.46 2.22
C ARG A 366 20.38 -14.54 1.16
N LYS A 367 20.07 -14.22 -0.11
CA LYS A 367 20.14 -15.18 -1.21
C LYS A 367 21.59 -15.60 -1.52
N LEU A 368 22.53 -14.65 -1.48
CA LEU A 368 23.95 -14.93 -1.65
C LEU A 368 24.49 -15.85 -0.55
N ARG A 369 24.13 -15.59 0.71
CA ARG A 369 24.55 -16.43 1.85
C ARG A 369 24.11 -17.87 1.71
N THR A 370 22.88 -18.13 1.25
CA THR A 370 22.41 -19.49 0.94
C THR A 370 23.28 -20.14 -0.12
N ILE A 371 23.52 -19.45 -1.25
CA ILE A 371 24.36 -19.99 -2.34
C ILE A 371 25.78 -20.32 -1.86
N VAL A 372 26.38 -19.45 -1.04
CA VAL A 372 27.73 -19.66 -0.48
C VAL A 372 27.73 -20.81 0.53
N LYS A 373 26.76 -20.83 1.45
CA LYS A 373 26.63 -21.88 2.47
C LYS A 373 26.53 -23.27 1.83
N ASP A 374 25.76 -23.38 0.76
CA ASP A 374 25.54 -24.65 0.08
C ASP A 374 26.60 -24.91 -1.03
N GLN A 375 27.71 -24.15 -1.04
CA GLN A 375 28.82 -24.25 -2.01
C GLN A 375 28.36 -24.22 -3.49
N GLY A 376 27.23 -23.58 -3.77
CA GLY A 376 26.64 -23.51 -5.11
C GLY A 376 25.81 -24.72 -5.53
N TYR A 377 25.48 -25.65 -4.62
CA TYR A 377 24.67 -26.84 -4.87
C TYR A 377 23.47 -26.92 -3.92
N THR A 378 22.34 -27.47 -4.35
CA THR A 378 21.19 -27.74 -3.47
C THR A 378 21.45 -28.99 -2.61
N PRO A 379 20.67 -29.25 -1.54
CA PRO A 379 20.75 -30.50 -0.78
C PRO A 379 20.68 -31.78 -1.65
N ASN A 380 19.95 -31.74 -2.76
CA ASN A 380 19.83 -32.86 -3.70
C ASN A 380 20.94 -32.87 -4.78
N ASN A 381 22.11 -32.31 -4.47
CA ASN A 381 23.29 -32.20 -5.32
C ASN A 381 23.10 -31.54 -6.71
N ARG A 382 22.04 -30.72 -6.88
CA ARG A 382 21.82 -29.95 -8.13
C ARG A 382 22.50 -28.59 -8.06
N ARG A 383 23.15 -28.18 -9.15
CA ARG A 383 23.78 -26.86 -9.25
C ARG A 383 22.76 -25.72 -9.07
N ILE A 384 23.05 -24.77 -8.18
CA ILE A 384 22.18 -23.60 -7.97
C ILE A 384 22.34 -22.62 -9.12
N SER A 385 21.30 -22.48 -9.94
CA SER A 385 21.29 -21.48 -11.01
C SER A 385 21.33 -20.05 -10.47
N GLY A 386 22.27 -19.25 -10.98
CA GLY A 386 22.32 -17.80 -10.75
C GLY A 386 21.15 -17.03 -11.38
N LYS A 387 20.30 -17.66 -12.21
CA LYS A 387 19.21 -17.01 -12.96
C LYS A 387 18.32 -16.14 -12.07
N ASN A 388 17.81 -16.70 -10.97
CA ASN A 388 16.92 -15.97 -10.06
C ASN A 388 17.64 -14.87 -9.25
N LEU A 389 18.94 -15.04 -8.99
CA LEU A 389 19.75 -14.01 -8.31
C LEU A 389 19.92 -12.80 -9.24
N TYR A 390 20.43 -13.03 -10.46
CA TYR A 390 20.68 -11.96 -11.42
C TYR A 390 19.38 -11.33 -11.94
N LYS A 391 18.31 -12.11 -12.13
CA LYS A 391 17.00 -11.57 -12.51
C LYS A 391 16.47 -10.55 -11.48
N ARG A 392 16.64 -10.81 -10.19
CA ARG A 392 16.06 -9.95 -9.14
C ARG A 392 16.97 -8.82 -8.68
N TYR A 393 18.30 -9.02 -8.72
CA TYR A 393 19.25 -8.15 -8.04
C TYR A 393 20.40 -7.66 -8.94
N SER A 394 20.25 -7.77 -10.25
CA SER A 394 21.19 -7.13 -11.17
C SER A 394 20.54 -6.58 -12.44
N TYR A 395 21.33 -5.82 -13.19
CA TYR A 395 20.90 -5.28 -14.48
C TYR A 395 20.42 -6.37 -15.45
N LYS A 396 20.84 -7.64 -15.29
CA LYS A 396 20.42 -8.74 -16.17
C LYS A 396 18.93 -9.06 -16.10
N GLY A 397 18.24 -8.60 -15.07
CA GLY A 397 16.79 -8.68 -14.97
C GLY A 397 16.06 -7.35 -15.13
N SER A 398 16.77 -6.27 -15.49
CA SER A 398 16.12 -4.99 -15.77
C SER A 398 15.37 -5.06 -17.10
N LEU A 399 14.28 -4.31 -17.23
CA LEU A 399 13.52 -4.23 -18.48
C LEU A 399 14.38 -3.71 -19.63
N GLY A 400 15.25 -2.74 -19.35
CA GLY A 400 16.18 -2.20 -20.35
C GLY A 400 17.10 -3.28 -20.94
N TYR A 401 17.67 -4.13 -20.10
CA TYR A 401 18.51 -5.25 -20.56
C TYR A 401 17.69 -6.32 -21.28
N LEU A 402 16.55 -6.68 -20.72
CA LEU A 402 15.67 -7.72 -21.26
C LEU A 402 15.14 -7.35 -22.65
N LYS A 403 14.70 -6.10 -22.85
CA LYS A 403 14.28 -5.60 -24.17
C LYS A 403 15.41 -5.65 -25.20
N LYS A 404 16.63 -5.26 -24.83
CA LYS A 404 17.82 -5.39 -25.71
C LYS A 404 18.09 -6.85 -26.08
N LYS A 405 17.93 -7.77 -25.12
CA LYS A 405 18.10 -9.21 -25.37
C LYS A 405 17.04 -9.77 -26.33
N VAL A 406 15.78 -9.34 -26.21
CA VAL A 406 14.70 -9.73 -27.14
C VAL A 406 15.05 -9.29 -28.55
N LYS A 407 15.41 -8.02 -28.75
CA LYS A 407 15.84 -7.49 -30.06
C LYS A 407 16.98 -8.31 -30.68
N LYS A 408 17.94 -8.76 -29.85
CA LYS A 408 19.08 -9.56 -30.32
C LYS A 408 18.73 -11.03 -30.62
N THR A 409 17.77 -11.61 -29.91
CA THR A 409 17.54 -13.08 -29.93
C THR A 409 16.23 -13.49 -30.58
N GLY A 410 15.33 -12.55 -30.89
CA GLY A 410 13.97 -12.83 -31.37
C GLY A 410 13.05 -13.50 -30.35
N LYS A 411 13.57 -13.87 -29.16
CA LYS A 411 12.79 -14.60 -28.15
C LYS A 411 11.98 -13.63 -27.29
N PRO A 412 10.64 -13.75 -27.24
CA PRO A 412 9.80 -12.86 -26.45
C PRO A 412 10.04 -13.01 -24.95
N LEU A 413 9.69 -11.98 -24.18
CA LEU A 413 9.76 -12.02 -22.71
C LEU A 413 8.66 -12.90 -22.15
N ASP A 414 9.00 -13.67 -21.11
CA ASP A 414 7.97 -14.30 -20.28
C ASP A 414 7.18 -13.24 -19.48
N LYS A 415 5.92 -13.54 -19.09
CA LYS A 415 5.09 -12.62 -18.29
C LYS A 415 5.79 -12.16 -16.99
N ASN A 416 6.60 -13.03 -16.38
CA ASN A 416 7.37 -12.71 -15.17
C ASN A 416 8.63 -11.86 -15.43
N GLN A 417 9.04 -11.66 -16.68
CA GLN A 417 10.15 -10.82 -17.12
C GLN A 417 9.68 -9.41 -17.49
N ALA A 418 8.39 -9.26 -17.80
CA ALA A 418 7.78 -7.99 -18.18
C ALA A 418 7.63 -6.97 -17.03
N HIS A 419 7.86 -7.37 -15.78
CA HIS A 419 7.70 -6.51 -14.60
C HIS A 419 8.99 -5.81 -14.11
N GLY A 420 10.15 -6.14 -14.69
CA GLY A 420 11.44 -5.57 -14.27
C GLY A 420 11.87 -5.94 -12.85
N ASN A 421 12.82 -5.17 -12.30
CA ASN A 421 13.31 -5.32 -10.93
C ASN A 421 13.56 -3.97 -10.24
N PHE A 422 14.10 -3.99 -9.02
CA PHE A 422 14.33 -2.78 -8.23
C PHE A 422 15.24 -1.75 -8.94
N LEU A 423 16.15 -2.19 -9.82
CA LEU A 423 16.99 -1.27 -10.58
C LEU A 423 16.19 -0.52 -11.65
N ASP A 424 15.11 -1.09 -12.18
CA ASP A 424 14.19 -0.34 -13.05
C ASP A 424 13.45 0.74 -12.26
N TYR A 425 13.07 0.46 -10.99
CA TYR A 425 12.53 1.50 -10.10
C TYR A 425 13.55 2.63 -9.90
N VAL A 426 14.80 2.30 -9.56
CA VAL A 426 15.88 3.29 -9.39
C VAL A 426 16.11 4.11 -10.66
N ALA A 427 16.14 3.46 -11.83
CA ALA A 427 16.34 4.14 -13.11
C ALA A 427 15.18 5.09 -13.46
N ARG A 428 13.93 4.70 -13.19
CA ARG A 428 12.77 5.59 -13.35
C ARG A 428 12.84 6.78 -12.40
N SER A 429 13.17 6.53 -11.12
CA SER A 429 13.33 7.61 -10.15
C SER A 429 14.43 8.59 -10.56
N GLN A 430 15.58 8.10 -11.04
CA GLN A 430 16.67 8.95 -11.53
C GLN A 430 16.26 9.80 -12.74
N LYS A 431 15.36 9.30 -13.59
CA LYS A 431 14.83 10.05 -14.73
C LYS A 431 13.93 11.21 -14.28
N GLU A 432 13.10 11.00 -13.26
CA GLU A 432 12.21 12.06 -12.74
C GLU A 432 12.98 13.10 -11.91
N PHE A 433 13.96 12.67 -11.15
CA PHE A 433 14.84 13.49 -10.32
C PHE A 433 16.18 13.77 -11.03
N VAL A 434 16.13 14.58 -12.09
CA VAL A 434 17.32 14.95 -12.87
C VAL A 434 18.33 15.70 -12.00
N GLY A 435 19.61 15.34 -12.09
CA GLY A 435 20.69 15.95 -11.30
C GLY A 435 20.85 15.34 -9.89
N GLU A 436 19.86 14.59 -9.40
CA GLU A 436 19.89 14.04 -8.06
C GLU A 436 20.69 12.73 -7.96
N PRO A 437 21.37 12.45 -6.84
CA PRO A 437 22.18 11.24 -6.66
C PRO A 437 21.35 9.98 -6.30
N ILE A 438 20.30 9.69 -7.06
CA ILE A 438 19.33 8.61 -6.81
C ILE A 438 19.95 7.22 -6.97
N ASP A 439 20.75 7.02 -8.02
CA ASP A 439 21.24 5.69 -8.41
C ASP A 439 22.53 5.24 -7.71
N VAL A 440 23.22 6.18 -7.03
CA VAL A 440 24.54 6.02 -6.42
C VAL A 440 24.63 4.77 -5.54
N ALA A 441 23.63 4.54 -4.69
CA ALA A 441 23.58 3.41 -3.77
C ALA A 441 23.52 2.04 -4.48
N THR A 442 23.14 2.01 -5.75
CA THR A 442 22.98 0.78 -6.55
C THR A 442 24.06 0.58 -7.61
N LYS A 443 24.88 1.58 -7.94
CA LYS A 443 25.93 1.50 -8.98
C LYS A 443 26.85 0.27 -8.82
N ARG A 444 27.27 -0.04 -7.60
CA ARG A 444 28.22 -1.13 -7.30
C ARG A 444 27.55 -2.50 -7.05
N HIS A 445 26.28 -2.69 -7.38
CA HIS A 445 25.55 -3.94 -7.08
C HIS A 445 26.22 -5.20 -7.67
N MET A 446 26.73 -5.14 -8.91
CA MET A 446 27.42 -6.27 -9.54
C MET A 446 28.75 -6.61 -8.86
N GLN A 447 29.52 -5.61 -8.44
CA GLN A 447 30.77 -5.82 -7.69
C GLN A 447 30.48 -6.51 -6.36
N LYS A 448 29.44 -6.07 -5.64
CA LYS A 448 28.97 -6.70 -4.40
C LYS A 448 28.58 -8.17 -4.60
N ILE A 449 27.87 -8.49 -5.69
CA ILE A 449 27.53 -9.88 -6.05
C ILE A 449 28.79 -10.71 -6.31
N ARG A 450 29.67 -10.23 -7.21
CA ARG A 450 30.90 -10.94 -7.59
C ARG A 450 31.80 -11.22 -6.39
N LYS A 451 32.00 -10.23 -5.52
CA LYS A 451 32.82 -10.36 -4.31
C LYS A 451 32.33 -11.49 -3.39
N LYS A 452 31.01 -11.67 -3.28
CA LYS A 452 30.41 -12.71 -2.42
C LYS A 452 30.38 -14.10 -3.05
N LEU A 453 30.40 -14.20 -4.38
CA LEU A 453 30.46 -15.49 -5.08
C LEU A 453 31.89 -15.94 -5.42
N LYS A 454 32.91 -15.15 -5.04
CA LYS A 454 34.32 -15.50 -5.25
C LYS A 454 34.64 -16.78 -4.47
N GLY A 455 35.27 -17.76 -5.12
CA GLY A 455 35.66 -19.03 -4.49
C GLY A 455 34.59 -20.13 -4.50
N ILE A 456 33.40 -19.89 -5.05
CA ILE A 456 32.44 -20.96 -5.31
C ILE A 456 32.90 -21.71 -6.59
N PRO A 457 33.06 -23.05 -6.57
CA PRO A 457 33.41 -23.84 -7.75
C PRO A 457 32.46 -23.49 -8.88
N LYS A 458 32.93 -23.31 -10.13
CA LYS A 458 32.09 -22.86 -11.26
C LYS A 458 31.13 -23.93 -11.74
#